data_AF-A0A8I0TRQ8-F1
#
_entry.id   AF-A0A8I0TRQ8-F1
#
_cell.length_a   1.000
_cell.length_b   1.000
_cell.length_c   1.000
_cell.angle_alpha   90.00
_cell.angle_beta   90.00
_cell.angle_gamma   90.00
#
_symmetry.space_group_name_H-M   'P 1'
#
loop_
_entity.id
_entity.type
_entity.pdbx_description
1 polymer ?
#
loop_
_entity_poly.entity_id
_entity_poly.type
_entity_poly.pdbx_seq_one_letter_code
_entity_poly.pdbx_strand_id
1 'polypeptide(L)'
;MTTDPTPESARALLDRHGLPEDVIDGVLCLHAQELAALQRLRMDELDLTGQKARFVGRIVDLIDPTRTAAVPVAAPPTTEQTALRDCIRRALCEAAGFGFAWGTDMLEPDEYGEVADAVLAVLPAPADRAAEARVRALHQEYAFGGDPQVYCAHCNQISGGWIPWPCPTVQALAAEAPHAETPDAEGLPARLEAALTERFTALGNPFSEMRRQEQGPDGWPASRPVGPHQVAEVLRELLAAAPAVVAQPGKEN
;
A
#
# COMPACT_ATOMS: atom_id res chain seq x y z
N MET A 1 -11.05 3.73 -47.30
CA MET A 1 -11.04 3.07 -45.97
C MET A 1 -11.63 4.06 -45.01
N THR A 2 -12.87 3.86 -44.60
CA THR A 2 -13.55 4.70 -43.61
C THR A 2 -13.20 4.10 -42.26
N THR A 3 -12.45 4.82 -41.44
CA THR A 3 -12.21 4.42 -40.04
C THR A 3 -13.52 4.56 -39.27
N ASP A 4 -13.95 3.49 -38.61
CA ASP A 4 -15.09 3.56 -37.70
C ASP A 4 -14.80 4.59 -36.60
N PRO A 5 -15.77 5.46 -36.28
CA PRO A 5 -15.58 6.46 -35.22
C PRO A 5 -15.34 5.75 -33.89
N THR A 6 -14.28 6.15 -33.18
CA THR A 6 -14.02 5.69 -31.82
C THR A 6 -15.21 6.04 -30.93
N PRO A 7 -15.74 5.11 -30.12
CA PRO A 7 -16.83 5.42 -29.21
C PRO A 7 -16.40 6.52 -28.24
N GLU A 8 -17.16 7.60 -28.21
CA GLU A 8 -16.96 8.73 -27.32
C GLU A 8 -17.58 8.44 -25.95
N SER A 9 -16.90 8.82 -24.86
CA SER A 9 -17.46 8.67 -23.52
C SER A 9 -18.56 9.69 -23.27
N ALA A 10 -19.52 9.37 -22.39
CA ALA A 10 -20.56 10.31 -21.99
C ALA A 10 -19.98 11.61 -21.41
N ARG A 11 -18.87 11.51 -20.64
CA ARG A 11 -18.15 12.67 -20.11
C ARG A 11 -17.61 13.56 -21.23
N ALA A 12 -16.90 12.97 -22.21
CA ALA A 12 -16.33 13.71 -23.34
C ALA A 12 -17.42 14.39 -24.20
N LEU A 13 -18.54 13.71 -24.40
CA LEU A 13 -19.70 14.27 -25.09
C LEU A 13 -20.23 15.51 -24.35
N LEU A 14 -20.45 15.40 -23.04
CA LEU A 14 -21.00 16.48 -22.20
C LEU A 14 -20.03 17.67 -22.09
N ASP A 15 -18.73 17.40 -21.96
CA ASP A 15 -17.66 18.41 -21.94
C ASP A 15 -17.63 19.20 -23.26
N ARG A 16 -17.73 18.52 -24.41
CA ARG A 16 -17.82 19.17 -25.73
C ARG A 16 -19.03 20.11 -25.87
N HIS A 17 -20.08 19.90 -25.09
CA HIS A 17 -21.24 20.78 -25.04
C HIS A 17 -21.09 21.97 -24.07
N GLY A 18 -19.93 22.13 -23.45
CA GLY A 18 -19.61 23.27 -22.58
C GLY A 18 -20.31 23.25 -21.23
N LEU A 19 -20.69 22.05 -20.76
CA LEU A 19 -21.28 21.90 -19.44
C LEU A 19 -20.21 22.09 -18.35
N PRO A 20 -20.50 22.81 -17.26
CA PRO A 20 -19.61 22.88 -16.11
C PRO A 20 -19.34 21.50 -15.51
N GLU A 21 -18.13 21.29 -14.98
CA GLU A 21 -17.68 20.00 -14.43
C GLU A 21 -18.61 19.44 -13.34
N ASP A 22 -19.12 20.32 -12.46
CA ASP A 22 -20.07 19.96 -11.40
C ASP A 22 -21.43 19.50 -11.96
N VAL A 23 -21.86 20.08 -13.09
CA VAL A 23 -23.07 19.66 -13.81
C VAL A 23 -22.84 18.33 -14.49
N ILE A 24 -21.67 18.11 -15.10
CA ILE A 24 -21.30 16.82 -15.71
C ILE A 24 -21.31 15.72 -14.64
N ASP A 25 -20.66 15.94 -13.51
CA ASP A 25 -20.62 14.98 -12.41
C ASP A 25 -22.02 14.71 -11.84
N GLY A 26 -22.86 15.74 -11.70
CA GLY A 26 -24.26 15.59 -11.29
C GLY A 26 -25.10 14.74 -12.26
N VAL A 27 -24.98 14.99 -13.56
CA VAL A 27 -25.69 14.22 -14.60
C VAL A 27 -25.23 12.76 -14.64
N LEU A 28 -23.92 12.51 -14.56
CA LEU A 28 -23.38 11.16 -14.53
C LEU A 28 -23.80 10.41 -13.26
N CYS A 29 -23.87 11.09 -12.12
CA CYS A 29 -24.36 10.53 -10.87
C CYS A 29 -25.85 10.12 -10.96
N LEU A 30 -26.70 11.00 -11.49
CA LEU A 30 -28.12 10.70 -11.70
C LEU A 30 -28.31 9.53 -12.68
N HIS A 31 -27.56 9.52 -13.78
CA HIS A 31 -27.61 8.43 -14.76
C HIS A 31 -27.21 7.08 -14.14
N ALA A 32 -26.17 7.07 -13.30
CA ALA A 32 -25.74 5.87 -12.59
C ALA A 32 -26.84 5.36 -11.63
N GLN A 33 -27.52 6.26 -10.91
CA GLN A 33 -28.65 5.91 -10.04
C GLN A 33 -29.82 5.31 -10.83
N GLU A 34 -30.19 5.92 -11.96
CA GLU A 34 -31.25 5.40 -12.85
C GLU A 34 -30.89 4.02 -13.41
N LEU A 35 -29.64 3.83 -13.84
CA LEU A 35 -29.16 2.55 -14.34
C LEU A 35 -29.20 1.47 -13.25
N ALA A 36 -28.76 1.80 -12.04
CA ALA A 36 -28.85 0.89 -10.89
C ALA A 36 -30.31 0.53 -10.58
N ALA A 37 -31.23 1.50 -10.60
CA ALA A 37 -32.66 1.25 -10.40
C ALA A 37 -33.25 0.32 -11.47
N LEU A 38 -32.93 0.54 -12.74
CA LEU A 38 -33.35 -0.33 -13.85
C LEU A 38 -32.78 -1.75 -13.72
N GLN A 39 -31.53 -1.88 -13.29
CA GLN A 39 -30.94 -3.20 -13.08
C GLN A 39 -31.61 -3.95 -11.91
N ARG A 40 -31.99 -3.26 -10.83
CA ARG A 40 -32.76 -3.87 -9.72
C ARG A 40 -34.12 -4.38 -10.21
N LEU A 41 -34.87 -3.55 -10.94
CA LEU A 41 -36.15 -3.95 -11.52
C LEU A 41 -36.00 -5.19 -12.42
N ARG A 42 -34.95 -5.22 -13.25
CA ARG A 42 -34.68 -6.35 -14.13
C ARG A 42 -34.21 -7.60 -13.37
N MET A 43 -33.51 -7.45 -12.25
CA MET A 43 -33.18 -8.58 -11.38
C MET A 43 -34.45 -9.21 -10.80
N ASP A 44 -35.41 -8.40 -10.38
CA ASP A 44 -36.70 -8.86 -9.87
C ASP A 44 -37.50 -9.60 -10.96
N GLU A 45 -37.51 -9.08 -12.19
CA GLU A 45 -38.17 -9.73 -13.35
C GLU A 45 -37.56 -11.09 -13.71
N LEU A 46 -36.24 -11.24 -13.55
CA LEU A 46 -35.51 -12.46 -13.92
C LEU A 46 -35.56 -13.54 -12.84
N ASP A 47 -36.25 -13.30 -11.72
CA ASP A 47 -36.33 -14.18 -10.54
C ASP A 47 -34.96 -14.78 -10.17
N LEU A 48 -33.94 -13.93 -10.17
CA LEU A 48 -32.60 -14.36 -9.81
C LEU A 48 -32.59 -14.74 -8.33
N THR A 49 -32.22 -15.99 -8.03
CA THR A 49 -32.09 -16.48 -6.66
C THR A 49 -30.65 -16.93 -6.35
N GLY A 50 -30.35 -17.10 -5.05
CA GLY A 50 -29.11 -17.70 -4.59
C GLY A 50 -27.84 -16.89 -4.89
N GLN A 51 -26.85 -17.52 -5.52
CA GLN A 51 -25.54 -16.90 -5.77
C GLN A 51 -25.56 -15.88 -6.91
N LYS A 52 -26.40 -16.08 -7.92
CA LYS A 52 -26.54 -15.16 -9.06
C LYS A 52 -27.11 -13.82 -8.64
N ALA A 53 -28.18 -13.84 -7.81
CA ALA A 53 -28.75 -12.63 -7.23
C ALA A 53 -27.73 -11.84 -6.40
N ARG A 54 -26.92 -12.54 -5.59
CA ARG A 54 -25.85 -11.93 -4.79
C ARG A 54 -24.76 -11.29 -5.64
N PHE A 55 -24.37 -11.93 -6.73
CA PHE A 55 -23.34 -11.40 -7.62
C PHE A 55 -23.83 -10.16 -8.38
N VAL A 56 -25.01 -10.25 -9.00
CA VAL A 56 -25.58 -9.11 -9.75
C VAL A 56 -25.93 -7.96 -8.78
N GLY A 57 -26.45 -8.26 -7.59
CA GLY A 57 -26.71 -7.24 -6.56
C GLY A 57 -25.47 -6.45 -6.16
N ARG A 58 -24.31 -7.11 -6.02
CA ARG A 58 -23.05 -6.39 -5.77
C ARG A 58 -22.64 -5.49 -6.92
N ILE A 59 -22.83 -5.93 -8.18
CA ILE A 59 -22.52 -5.11 -9.35
C ILE A 59 -23.43 -3.87 -9.37
N VAL A 60 -24.72 -4.03 -9.09
CA VAL A 60 -25.67 -2.93 -8.99
C VAL A 60 -25.26 -1.95 -7.88
N ASP A 61 -24.85 -2.45 -6.72
CA ASP A 61 -24.41 -1.59 -5.61
C ASP A 61 -23.12 -0.84 -5.93
N LEU A 62 -22.24 -1.37 -6.78
CA LEU A 62 -21.05 -0.66 -7.29
C LEU A 62 -21.41 0.46 -8.28
N ILE A 63 -22.54 0.35 -8.98
CA ILE A 63 -23.01 1.38 -9.91
C ILE A 63 -23.71 2.51 -9.15
N ASP A 64 -24.35 2.20 -8.02
CA ASP A 64 -25.10 3.18 -7.24
C ASP A 64 -24.16 4.04 -6.35
N PRO A 65 -23.95 5.32 -6.71
CA PRO A 65 -23.04 6.19 -5.96
C PRO A 65 -23.54 6.50 -4.54
N THR A 66 -24.81 6.24 -4.23
CA THR A 66 -25.37 6.44 -2.89
C THR A 66 -25.13 5.24 -1.95
N ARG A 67 -24.90 4.05 -2.54
CA ARG A 67 -24.62 2.79 -1.83
C ARG A 67 -23.12 2.56 -1.63
N THR A 68 -22.34 3.10 -2.54
CA THR A 68 -20.90 3.22 -2.36
C THR A 68 -20.67 4.29 -1.30
N ALA A 69 -20.70 3.89 -0.02
CA ALA A 69 -20.29 4.76 1.09
C ALA A 69 -19.01 5.45 0.64
N ALA A 70 -19.01 6.79 0.56
CA ALA A 70 -17.97 7.58 -0.07
C ALA A 70 -16.63 6.97 0.28
N VAL A 71 -16.07 6.18 -0.65
CA VAL A 71 -14.74 5.63 -0.48
C VAL A 71 -13.92 6.89 -0.39
N PRO A 72 -13.30 7.19 0.77
CA PRO A 72 -12.57 8.42 0.91
C PRO A 72 -11.65 8.46 -0.28
N VAL A 73 -11.82 9.46 -1.14
CA VAL A 73 -10.97 9.64 -2.32
C VAL A 73 -9.57 9.60 -1.75
N ALA A 74 -8.86 8.51 -2.02
CA ALA A 74 -7.58 8.27 -1.42
C ALA A 74 -6.76 9.51 -1.76
N ALA A 75 -6.26 10.20 -0.72
CA ALA A 75 -5.43 11.37 -0.94
C ALA A 75 -4.34 10.94 -1.94
N PRO A 76 -4.01 11.79 -2.94
CA PRO A 76 -2.99 11.43 -3.91
C PRO A 76 -1.74 10.96 -3.15
N PRO A 77 -1.11 9.85 -3.59
CA PRO A 77 0.02 9.29 -2.89
C PRO A 77 1.06 10.38 -2.67
N THR A 78 1.62 10.43 -1.47
CA THR A 78 2.67 11.41 -1.17
C THR A 78 3.89 11.14 -2.05
N THR A 79 4.70 12.16 -2.35
CA THR A 79 5.94 11.98 -3.11
C THR A 79 6.84 10.88 -2.52
N GLU A 80 6.85 10.76 -1.19
CA GLU A 80 7.58 9.73 -0.46
C GLU A 80 7.00 8.33 -0.70
N GLN A 81 5.67 8.20 -0.71
CA GLN A 81 5.00 6.94 -1.03
C GLN A 81 5.24 6.51 -2.48
N THR A 82 5.23 7.46 -3.43
CA THR A 82 5.58 7.19 -4.83
C THR A 82 7.04 6.74 -4.97
N ALA A 83 7.98 7.43 -4.30
CA ALA A 83 9.38 7.04 -4.32
C ALA A 83 9.62 5.66 -3.70
N LEU A 84 8.90 5.33 -2.62
CA LEU A 84 8.97 4.00 -1.99
C LEU A 84 8.37 2.93 -2.91
N ARG A 85 7.22 3.20 -3.54
CA ARG A 85 6.60 2.32 -4.55
C ARG A 85 7.59 2.00 -5.67
N ASP A 86 8.24 3.01 -6.22
CA ASP A 86 9.24 2.85 -7.28
C ASP A 86 10.47 2.08 -6.81
N CYS A 87 10.89 2.26 -5.56
CA CYS A 87 11.97 1.49 -4.95
C CYS A 87 11.59 0.01 -4.74
N ILE A 88 10.33 -0.29 -4.40
CA ILE A 88 9.85 -1.67 -4.31
C ILE A 88 9.76 -2.31 -5.70
N ARG A 89 9.31 -1.54 -6.70
CA ARG A 89 9.23 -1.98 -8.09
C ARG A 89 10.61 -2.29 -8.68
N ARG A 90 11.59 -1.40 -8.48
CA ARG A 90 13.04 -1.55 -8.74
C ARG A 90 13.53 -2.93 -8.31
N ALA A 91 13.35 -3.14 -7.02
CA ALA A 91 13.73 -4.32 -6.27
C ALA A 91 13.17 -5.61 -6.85
N LEU A 92 11.86 -5.64 -7.11
CA LEU A 92 11.17 -6.82 -7.64
C LEU A 92 11.63 -7.14 -9.08
N CYS A 93 11.85 -6.12 -9.91
CA CYS A 93 12.35 -6.27 -11.26
C CYS A 93 13.79 -6.84 -11.29
N GLU A 94 14.68 -6.30 -10.46
CA GLU A 94 16.06 -6.77 -10.32
C GLU A 94 16.11 -8.23 -9.88
N ALA A 95 15.30 -8.59 -8.89
CA ALA A 95 15.19 -9.94 -8.37
C ALA A 95 14.68 -10.98 -9.36
N ALA A 96 13.74 -10.60 -10.22
CA ALA A 96 13.24 -11.44 -11.30
C ALA A 96 14.30 -11.66 -12.41
N GLY A 97 15.45 -10.99 -12.33
CA GLY A 97 16.53 -11.06 -13.31
C GLY A 97 16.38 -10.05 -14.45
N PHE A 98 15.45 -9.09 -14.33
CA PHE A 98 15.16 -8.07 -15.34
C PHE A 98 15.80 -6.71 -15.03
N GLY A 99 16.67 -6.62 -14.02
CA GLY A 99 17.32 -5.37 -13.61
C GLY A 99 18.07 -4.63 -14.73
N PHE A 100 18.53 -5.34 -15.76
CA PHE A 100 19.19 -4.72 -16.92
C PHE A 100 18.24 -4.04 -17.90
N ALA A 101 16.96 -4.43 -17.92
CA ALA A 101 15.94 -3.84 -18.79
C ALA A 101 15.40 -2.52 -18.21
N TRP A 102 15.83 -2.21 -16.99
CA TRP A 102 15.22 -1.17 -16.21
C TRP A 102 15.77 0.21 -16.56
N GLY A 103 14.88 1.15 -16.87
CA GLY A 103 15.24 2.46 -17.44
C GLY A 103 15.58 2.44 -18.94
N THR A 104 15.48 1.29 -19.62
CA THR A 104 15.38 1.29 -21.08
C THR A 104 13.95 1.66 -21.46
N ASP A 105 13.76 2.53 -22.45
CA ASP A 105 12.47 3.07 -22.92
C ASP A 105 11.49 1.99 -23.46
N MET A 106 11.80 0.72 -23.25
CA MET A 106 10.86 -0.39 -23.37
C MET A 106 9.87 -0.26 -22.24
N LEU A 107 8.60 0.03 -22.58
CA LEU A 107 7.47 0.03 -21.65
C LEU A 107 7.65 -1.08 -20.62
N GLU A 108 7.93 -0.67 -19.38
CA GLU A 108 7.91 -1.59 -18.25
C GLU A 108 6.53 -2.25 -18.24
N PRO A 109 6.45 -3.59 -18.16
CA PRO A 109 5.20 -4.23 -17.86
C PRO A 109 4.69 -3.64 -16.54
N ASP A 110 3.52 -2.99 -16.58
CA ASP A 110 2.83 -2.43 -15.41
C ASP A 110 2.54 -3.51 -14.34
N GLU A 111 2.75 -4.77 -14.69
CA GLU A 111 2.69 -5.96 -13.84
C GLU A 111 3.41 -5.79 -12.49
N TYR A 112 4.55 -5.10 -12.42
CA TYR A 112 5.27 -4.89 -11.15
C TYR A 112 4.67 -3.77 -10.28
N GLY A 113 3.87 -2.87 -10.87
CA GLY A 113 3.20 -1.79 -10.17
C GLY A 113 2.18 -2.32 -9.16
N GLU A 114 1.35 -3.28 -9.58
CA GLU A 114 0.33 -3.90 -8.71
C GLU A 114 0.95 -4.65 -7.52
N VAL A 115 2.09 -5.31 -7.73
CA VAL A 115 2.83 -6.00 -6.66
C VAL A 115 3.39 -5.01 -5.65
N ALA A 116 3.95 -3.90 -6.13
CA ALA A 116 4.47 -2.86 -5.26
C ALA A 116 3.36 -2.24 -4.41
N ASP A 117 2.17 -2.05 -4.98
CA ASP A 117 0.98 -1.56 -4.26
C ASP A 117 0.51 -2.57 -3.20
N ALA A 118 0.53 -3.87 -3.52
CA ALA A 118 0.19 -4.92 -2.57
C ALA A 118 1.17 -4.97 -1.38
N VAL A 119 2.47 -4.78 -1.63
CA VAL A 119 3.50 -4.71 -0.58
C VAL A 119 3.29 -3.47 0.28
N LEU A 120 3.08 -2.29 -0.32
CA LEU A 120 2.80 -1.05 0.40
C LEU A 120 1.59 -1.17 1.32
N ALA A 121 0.56 -1.92 0.92
CA ALA A 121 -0.63 -2.14 1.72
C ALA A 121 -0.41 -3.03 2.96
N VAL A 122 0.70 -3.78 3.05
CA VAL A 122 1.07 -4.57 4.24
C VAL A 122 2.00 -3.79 5.17
N LEU A 123 2.73 -2.81 4.64
CA LEU A 123 3.61 -2.00 5.45
C LEU A 123 2.78 -1.13 6.42
N PRO A 124 3.19 -1.02 7.70
CA PRO A 124 2.53 -0.13 8.63
C PRO A 124 2.53 1.30 8.08
N ALA A 125 1.46 2.04 8.34
CA ALA A 125 1.32 3.37 7.79
C ALA A 125 2.50 4.25 8.23
N PRO A 126 3.14 5.01 7.33
CA PRO A 126 4.27 5.87 7.68
C PRO A 126 3.91 6.91 8.76
N ALA A 127 2.63 7.26 8.86
CA ALA A 127 2.10 8.15 9.90
C ALA A 127 2.32 7.62 11.32
N ASP A 128 2.24 6.30 11.53
CA ASP A 128 2.34 5.69 12.86
C ASP A 128 3.78 5.81 13.38
N ARG A 129 4.77 5.49 12.53
CA ARG A 129 6.21 5.62 12.84
C ARG A 129 6.63 7.05 13.10
N ALA A 130 6.15 8.00 12.28
CA ALA A 130 6.47 9.41 12.45
C ALA A 130 5.82 10.00 13.72
N ALA A 131 4.60 9.57 14.06
CA ALA A 131 3.93 9.96 15.30
C ALA A 131 4.68 9.42 16.53
N GLU A 132 5.04 8.14 16.53
CA GLU A 132 5.86 7.53 17.59
C GLU A 132 7.20 8.25 17.75
N ALA A 133 7.89 8.55 16.65
CA ALA A 133 9.15 9.27 16.67
C ALA A 133 9.00 10.67 17.27
N ARG A 134 7.93 11.40 16.93
CA ARG A 134 7.63 12.71 17.52
C ARG A 134 7.34 12.62 19.03
N VAL A 135 6.52 11.65 19.46
CA VAL A 135 6.23 11.45 20.88
C VAL A 135 7.52 11.10 21.63
N ARG A 136 8.36 10.21 21.09
CA ARG A 136 9.65 9.89 21.69
C ARG A 136 10.60 11.08 21.74
N ALA A 137 10.64 11.91 20.69
CA ALA A 137 11.49 13.09 20.65
C ALA A 137 11.07 14.18 21.66
N LEU A 138 9.78 14.28 21.96
CA LEU A 138 9.27 15.16 23.02
C LEU A 138 9.66 14.63 24.41
N HIS A 139 9.52 13.32 24.63
CA HIS A 139 9.79 12.69 25.92
C HIS A 139 11.28 12.37 26.07
N GLN A 140 12.06 13.37 26.51
CA GLN A 140 13.50 13.24 26.69
C GLN A 140 13.89 12.95 28.14
N GLU A 141 15.01 12.26 28.30
CA GLU A 141 15.67 12.03 29.57
C GLU A 141 16.26 13.35 30.11
N TYR A 142 16.02 13.64 31.39
CA TYR A 142 16.49 14.86 32.07
C TYR A 142 17.03 14.52 33.45
N ALA A 143 18.31 14.82 33.67
CA ALA A 143 18.97 14.72 34.97
C ALA A 143 19.08 16.09 35.62
N PHE A 144 18.62 16.22 36.87
CA PHE A 144 18.76 17.44 37.64
C PHE A 144 20.08 17.42 38.42
N GLY A 145 20.82 18.53 38.40
CA GLY A 145 22.16 18.59 39.00
C GLY A 145 22.15 18.23 40.50
N GLY A 146 22.82 17.13 40.85
CA GLY A 146 22.94 16.65 42.23
C GLY A 146 21.93 15.58 42.64
N ASP A 147 20.94 15.27 41.79
CA ASP A 147 20.03 14.16 42.00
C ASP A 147 20.49 12.95 41.17
N PRO A 148 20.68 11.75 41.76
CA PRO A 148 20.97 10.54 41.01
C PRO A 148 19.77 10.03 40.19
N GLN A 149 18.56 10.52 40.45
CA GLN A 149 17.35 10.11 39.75
C GLN A 149 17.18 10.89 38.43
N VAL A 150 16.69 10.18 37.42
CA VAL A 150 16.43 10.75 36.10
C VAL A 150 14.94 10.83 35.83
N TYR A 151 14.53 11.91 35.17
CA TYR A 151 13.14 12.28 34.96
C TYR A 151 12.84 12.51 33.48
N CYS A 152 11.56 12.53 33.13
CA CYS A 152 11.11 12.93 31.80
C CYS A 152 10.97 14.46 31.71
N ALA A 153 11.73 15.10 30.81
CA ALA A 153 11.69 16.54 30.59
C ALA A 153 10.27 17.06 30.28
N HIS A 154 9.59 16.40 29.35
CA HIS A 154 8.25 16.80 28.88
C HIS A 154 7.19 16.69 29.98
N CYS A 155 7.14 15.55 30.67
CA CYS A 155 6.16 15.34 31.73
C CYS A 155 6.41 16.27 32.93
N ASN A 156 7.68 16.55 33.26
CA ASN A 156 8.02 17.48 34.33
C ASN A 156 7.59 18.91 33.99
N GLN A 157 7.82 19.35 32.74
CA GLN A 157 7.40 20.67 32.28
C GLN A 157 5.87 20.84 32.31
N ILE A 158 5.10 19.80 31.93
CA ILE A 158 3.63 19.89 31.85
C ILE A 158 2.97 19.75 33.22
N SER A 159 3.39 18.77 34.01
CA SER A 159 2.71 18.43 35.28
C SER A 159 3.22 19.23 36.47
N GLY A 160 4.40 19.86 36.36
CA GLY A 160 5.12 20.44 37.48
C GLY A 160 5.63 19.39 38.49
N GLY A 161 5.53 18.11 38.17
CA GLY A 161 5.94 16.98 39.00
C GLY A 161 7.11 16.21 38.41
N TRP A 162 7.99 15.73 39.29
CA TRP A 162 9.17 14.94 38.93
C TRP A 162 8.79 13.52 38.51
N ILE A 163 8.40 13.32 37.25
CA ILE A 163 8.03 12.01 36.71
C ILE A 163 9.30 11.22 36.36
N PRO A 164 9.55 10.05 37.00
CA PRO A 164 10.74 9.24 36.73
C PRO A 164 10.81 8.78 35.27
N TRP A 165 12.04 8.68 34.75
CA TRP A 165 12.32 8.08 33.46
C TRP A 165 12.50 6.55 33.56
N PRO A 166 12.02 5.74 32.60
CA PRO A 166 11.13 6.12 31.50
C PRO A 166 9.72 6.45 32.03
N CYS A 167 9.08 7.50 31.50
CA CYS A 167 7.74 7.86 31.95
C CYS A 167 6.67 6.92 31.37
N PRO A 168 5.43 6.90 31.92
CA PRO A 168 4.37 5.99 31.48
C PRO A 168 4.09 6.02 29.98
N THR A 169 4.18 7.19 29.32
CA THR A 169 4.02 7.30 27.86
C THR A 169 5.11 6.55 27.10
N VAL A 170 6.37 6.69 27.52
CA VAL A 170 7.49 6.00 26.89
C VAL A 170 7.45 4.51 27.19
N GLN A 171 7.04 4.13 28.40
CA GLN A 171 6.80 2.72 28.75
C GLN A 171 5.67 2.11 27.91
N ALA A 172 4.56 2.84 27.72
CA ALA A 172 3.45 2.40 26.87
C ALA A 172 3.91 2.22 25.43
N LEU A 173 4.64 3.19 24.86
CA LEU A 173 5.22 3.06 23.51
C LEU A 173 6.20 1.87 23.41
N ALA A 174 6.96 1.58 24.47
CA ALA A 174 7.86 0.43 24.51
C ALA A 174 7.13 -0.91 24.68
N ALA A 175 5.95 -0.91 25.31
CA ALA A 175 5.11 -2.10 25.51
C ALA A 175 4.16 -2.36 24.32
N GLU A 176 3.68 -1.30 23.66
CA GLU A 176 2.88 -1.35 22.43
C GLU A 176 3.73 -1.63 21.20
N ALA A 177 5.02 -1.29 21.23
CA ALA A 177 5.98 -1.90 20.33
C ALA A 177 5.87 -3.42 20.57
N PRO A 178 5.17 -4.17 19.69
CA PRO A 178 4.91 -5.58 19.93
C PRO A 178 6.26 -6.21 20.14
N HIS A 179 6.53 -6.78 21.33
CA HIS A 179 7.84 -7.26 21.76
C HIS A 179 8.70 -7.58 20.55
N ALA A 180 9.45 -6.56 20.12
CA ALA A 180 10.44 -6.76 19.12
C ALA A 180 11.56 -7.40 19.92
N GLU A 181 11.43 -8.71 20.21
CA GLU A 181 12.49 -9.59 19.75
C GLU A 181 12.86 -9.00 18.41
N THR A 182 14.04 -8.38 18.36
CA THR A 182 14.61 -7.76 17.15
C THR A 182 14.15 -8.66 16.05
N PRO A 183 13.15 -8.26 15.22
CA PRO A 183 12.28 -9.20 14.53
C PRO A 183 13.23 -10.15 13.88
N ASP A 184 13.25 -11.39 14.39
CA ASP A 184 14.41 -12.25 14.17
C ASP A 184 14.67 -12.14 12.68
N ALA A 185 15.84 -11.62 12.31
CA ALA A 185 16.09 -11.39 10.89
C ALA A 185 15.94 -12.73 10.15
N GLU A 186 16.08 -13.85 10.88
CA GLU A 186 15.78 -15.21 10.46
C GLU A 186 14.26 -15.50 10.32
N GLY A 187 13.38 -14.84 11.07
CA GLY A 187 11.91 -15.04 11.07
C GLY A 187 11.10 -14.07 10.20
N LEU A 188 11.64 -12.91 9.81
CA LEU A 188 10.99 -11.99 8.86
C LEU A 188 10.65 -12.68 7.52
N PRO A 189 11.53 -13.49 6.91
CA PRO A 189 11.23 -14.20 5.66
C PRO A 189 10.02 -15.12 5.78
N ALA A 190 9.91 -15.88 6.87
CA ALA A 190 8.79 -16.79 7.09
C ALA A 190 7.45 -16.06 7.25
N ARG A 191 7.45 -14.89 7.90
CA ARG A 191 6.23 -14.06 8.05
C ARG A 191 5.82 -13.42 6.72
N LEU A 192 6.80 -12.95 5.95
CA LEU A 192 6.56 -12.34 4.65
C LEU A 192 6.07 -13.40 3.66
N GLU A 193 6.66 -14.58 3.67
CA GLU A 193 6.20 -15.76 2.93
C GLU A 193 4.77 -16.14 3.33
N ALA A 194 4.43 -16.19 4.61
CA ALA A 194 3.08 -16.51 5.08
C ALA A 194 2.04 -15.48 4.61
N ALA A 195 2.33 -14.19 4.79
CA ALA A 195 1.44 -13.11 4.36
C ALA A 195 1.25 -13.07 2.84
N LEU A 196 2.34 -13.26 2.08
CA LEU A 196 2.29 -13.38 0.63
C LEU A 196 1.51 -14.62 0.19
N THR A 197 1.73 -15.77 0.83
CA THR A 197 1.02 -17.04 0.54
C THR A 197 -0.48 -16.92 0.79
N GLU A 198 -0.90 -16.33 1.91
CA GLU A 198 -2.31 -16.09 2.21
C GLU A 198 -2.96 -15.20 1.14
N ARG A 199 -2.29 -14.09 0.80
CA ARG A 199 -2.79 -13.12 -0.18
C ARG A 199 -2.83 -13.69 -1.60
N PHE A 200 -1.84 -14.51 -1.98
CA PHE A 200 -1.83 -15.24 -3.26
C PHE A 200 -2.93 -16.30 -3.32
N THR A 201 -3.19 -16.99 -2.22
CA THR A 201 -4.27 -17.98 -2.14
C THR A 201 -5.64 -17.30 -2.30
N ALA A 202 -5.84 -16.16 -1.65
CA ALA A 202 -7.07 -15.38 -1.74
C ALA A 202 -7.33 -14.83 -3.15
N LEU A 203 -6.28 -14.46 -3.89
CA LEU A 203 -6.36 -13.92 -5.26
C LEU A 203 -6.38 -14.99 -6.36
N GLY A 204 -6.28 -16.29 -6.02
CA GLY A 204 -6.24 -17.37 -7.02
C GLY A 204 -4.92 -17.49 -7.78
N ASN A 205 -3.80 -17.11 -7.14
CA ASN A 205 -2.42 -17.10 -7.65
C ASN A 205 -2.21 -16.28 -8.96
N PRO A 206 -2.27 -14.94 -8.88
CA PRO A 206 -2.01 -14.05 -10.02
C PRO A 206 -0.55 -14.09 -10.51
N PHE A 207 0.38 -14.71 -9.77
CA PHE A 207 1.82 -14.74 -10.10
C PHE A 207 2.28 -16.01 -10.80
N SER A 208 1.35 -16.84 -11.25
CA SER A 208 1.66 -17.93 -12.18
C SER A 208 2.39 -17.46 -13.45
N GLU A 209 2.35 -16.16 -13.74
CA GLU A 209 3.03 -15.50 -14.87
C GLU A 209 4.42 -14.91 -14.54
N MET A 210 4.72 -14.56 -13.27
CA MET A 210 6.06 -14.12 -12.89
C MET A 210 7.03 -15.29 -12.94
N ARG A 211 7.98 -15.27 -13.88
CA ARG A 211 8.97 -16.32 -14.06
C ARG A 211 10.38 -15.76 -14.00
N ARG A 212 11.24 -16.42 -13.21
CA ARG A 212 12.68 -16.16 -13.24
C ARG A 212 13.29 -16.94 -14.39
N GLN A 213 14.12 -16.27 -15.18
CA GLN A 213 14.96 -16.90 -16.19
C GLN A 213 16.20 -17.49 -15.51
N GLU A 214 16.43 -18.78 -15.70
CA GLU A 214 17.58 -19.53 -15.18
C GLU A 214 18.26 -20.22 -16.36
N GLN A 215 19.59 -20.37 -16.32
CA GLN A 215 20.28 -21.17 -17.33
C GLN A 215 20.18 -22.65 -16.93
N GLY A 216 19.53 -23.45 -17.77
CA GLY A 216 19.39 -24.89 -17.58
C GLY A 216 20.74 -25.61 -17.60
N PRO A 217 20.81 -26.86 -17.09
CA PRO A 217 22.05 -27.66 -17.08
C PRO A 217 22.60 -27.95 -18.50
N ASP A 218 21.79 -27.75 -19.52
CA ASP A 218 22.11 -27.85 -20.94
C ASP A 218 22.51 -26.51 -21.58
N GLY A 219 22.56 -25.41 -20.80
CA GLY A 219 22.88 -24.07 -21.27
C GLY A 219 21.70 -23.30 -21.87
N TRP A 220 20.52 -23.91 -21.99
CA TRP A 220 19.33 -23.26 -22.55
C TRP A 220 18.59 -22.42 -21.49
N PRO A 221 17.95 -21.30 -21.89
CA PRO A 221 17.13 -20.52 -20.98
C PRO A 221 15.91 -21.35 -20.53
N ALA A 222 15.82 -21.58 -19.22
CA ALA A 222 14.69 -22.18 -18.54
C ALA A 222 13.96 -21.09 -17.74
N SER A 223 12.65 -21.25 -17.53
CA SER A 223 11.88 -20.32 -16.72
C SER A 223 11.12 -21.06 -15.61
N ARG A 224 11.25 -20.57 -14.37
CA ARG A 224 10.54 -21.12 -13.21
C ARG A 224 9.62 -20.06 -12.60
N PRO A 225 8.39 -20.43 -12.19
CA PRO A 225 7.49 -19.50 -11.52
C PRO A 225 8.13 -19.02 -10.22
N VAL A 226 7.96 -17.73 -9.93
CA VAL A 226 8.44 -17.13 -8.68
C VAL A 226 7.44 -17.45 -7.58
N GLY A 227 7.85 -18.29 -6.62
CA GLY A 227 7.05 -18.62 -5.44
C GLY A 227 7.14 -17.55 -4.34
N PRO A 228 6.20 -17.54 -3.39
CA PRO A 228 6.18 -16.59 -2.27
C PRO A 228 7.48 -16.55 -1.46
N HIS A 229 8.12 -17.71 -1.28
CA HIS A 229 9.42 -17.83 -0.61
C HIS A 229 10.52 -17.01 -1.29
N GLN A 230 10.56 -17.02 -2.63
CA GLN A 230 11.59 -16.29 -3.40
C GLN A 230 11.37 -14.78 -3.36
N VAL A 231 10.11 -14.33 -3.32
CA VAL A 231 9.78 -12.91 -3.11
C VAL A 231 10.22 -12.45 -1.71
N ALA A 232 10.02 -13.31 -0.69
CA ALA A 232 10.46 -13.02 0.67
C ALA A 232 11.99 -12.94 0.80
N GLU A 233 12.72 -13.84 0.14
CA GLU A 233 14.19 -13.83 0.06
C GLU A 233 14.72 -12.50 -0.50
N VAL A 234 14.15 -12.05 -1.61
CA VAL A 234 14.51 -10.80 -2.29
C VAL A 234 14.27 -9.59 -1.40
N LEU A 235 13.09 -9.50 -0.80
CA LEU A 235 12.74 -8.39 0.08
C LEU A 235 13.67 -8.34 1.30
N ARG A 236 14.15 -9.49 1.78
CA ARG A 236 15.18 -9.54 2.83
C ARG A 236 16.50 -8.91 2.38
N GLU A 237 17.02 -9.30 1.21
CA GLU A 237 18.29 -8.77 0.71
C GLU A 237 18.24 -7.25 0.54
N LEU A 238 17.11 -6.73 0.05
CA LEU A 238 16.91 -5.29 -0.14
C LEU A 238 16.80 -4.52 1.17
N LEU A 239 16.06 -5.06 2.14
CA LEU A 239 15.95 -4.47 3.46
C LEU A 239 17.29 -4.51 4.23
N ALA A 240 18.11 -5.54 3.99
CA ALA A 240 19.46 -5.64 4.56
C ALA A 240 20.47 -4.72 3.86
N ALA A 241 20.32 -4.47 2.55
CA ALA A 241 21.18 -3.60 1.76
C ALA A 241 20.82 -2.11 1.88
N ALA A 242 19.60 -1.79 2.35
CA ALA A 242 19.19 -0.41 2.60
C ALA A 242 20.14 0.23 3.62
N PRO A 243 20.89 1.29 3.27
CA PRO A 243 21.77 1.94 4.22
C PRO A 243 20.91 2.42 5.39
N ALA A 244 21.32 2.10 6.62
CA ALA A 244 20.72 2.69 7.80
C ALA A 244 20.71 4.20 7.56
N VAL A 245 19.52 4.79 7.45
CA VAL A 245 19.38 6.22 7.23
C VAL A 245 19.99 6.89 8.45
N VAL A 246 21.26 7.28 8.32
CA VAL A 246 21.97 8.02 9.36
C VAL A 246 21.25 9.36 9.42
N ALA A 247 20.44 9.53 10.46
CA ALA A 247 19.81 10.80 10.75
C ALA A 247 20.91 11.86 10.78
N GLN A 248 20.93 12.74 9.77
CA GLN A 248 21.91 13.82 9.75
C GLN A 248 21.64 14.69 10.99
N PRO A 249 22.63 14.89 11.87
CA PRO A 249 22.45 15.77 13.01
C PRO A 249 22.08 17.15 12.46
N GLY A 250 20.91 17.64 12.85
CA GLY A 250 20.40 18.93 12.44
C GLY A 250 21.46 19.99 12.70
N LYS A 251 21.83 20.73 11.66
CA LYS A 251 22.64 21.95 11.83
C LYS A 251 21.82 22.92 12.67
N GLU A 252 22.23 23.11 13.92
CA GLU A 252 21.77 24.23 14.73
C GLU A 252 22.20 25.54 14.04
N ASN A 253 21.21 26.40 13.78
CA ASN A 253 21.40 27.80 13.39
C ASN A 253 21.24 28.67 14.63
#